data_AF-A0A3B0RPQ4-F1
#
_entry.id   AF-A0A3B0RPQ4-F1
#
_cell.length_a   1.000
_cell.length_b   1.000
_cell.length_c   1.000
_cell.angle_alpha   90.00
_cell.angle_beta   90.00
_cell.angle_gamma   90.00
#
_symmetry.space_group_name_H-M   'P 1'
#
loop_
_entity.id
_entity.type
_entity.pdbx_description
1 polymer ?
#
loop_
_entity_poly.entity_id
_entity_poly.type
_entity_poly.pdbx_seq_one_letter_code
_entity_poly.pdbx_strand_id
1 'polypeptide(L)'
;EVVVYDTNVTGSARFSLPEDFDRSGIDPADIDFTRAEIRFGLSDARGLAGDNKVSVDGQDLVLQPGKGLGETGNSGFFSWLDASVLKDGEMVVGFDVKFRGTESLTMAPDAGKTEWAVDSKWPHPSFTGGFLPANEVSDDGFKAEYIITNLALGTSLISTDSGQQIQPQTKNRGFNSYYVEPGSGAESVTVSLIQPVDLYDQVSRATKYGFLFIGFTFVAFLLFDLIGGVRISSVQYILVGVALVLFFILLLAFSEIIGFAFAYIVASAATIGLVTAYAGSVLSSWRRASIIGGLLAALYGVIYILLSLEAYSLLIGSLLIFAALAGVMFVTRRLDWSGSLQRSKSG
;
A
#
# COMPACT_ATOMS: atom_id res chain seq x y z
N GLU A 1 6.33 3.90 1.90
CA GLU A 1 6.10 3.43 3.28
C GLU A 1 5.59 1.99 3.17
N VAL A 2 5.85 1.10 4.13
CA VAL A 2 5.38 -0.29 4.06
C VAL A 2 4.34 -0.48 5.15
N VAL A 3 3.22 -1.15 4.85
CA VAL A 3 2.21 -1.47 5.86
C VAL A 3 2.80 -2.48 6.84
N VAL A 4 2.78 -2.14 8.11
CA VAL A 4 3.16 -3.02 9.23
C VAL A 4 1.89 -3.43 9.96
N TYR A 5 1.85 -4.66 10.46
CA TYR A 5 0.76 -5.16 11.28
C TYR A 5 1.27 -5.84 12.57
N ASP A 6 0.43 -5.79 13.59
CA ASP A 6 0.49 -6.64 14.78
C ASP A 6 -0.65 -7.66 14.68
N THR A 7 -0.37 -8.93 14.95
CA THR A 7 -1.37 -10.01 14.97
C THR A 7 -1.48 -10.65 16.34
N ASN A 8 -2.68 -11.15 16.62
CA ASN A 8 -2.92 -12.13 17.68
C ASN A 8 -3.67 -13.31 17.08
N VAL A 9 -2.97 -14.43 16.87
CA VAL A 9 -3.54 -15.63 16.28
C VAL A 9 -3.86 -16.61 17.40
N THR A 10 -5.16 -16.78 17.64
CA THR A 10 -5.68 -17.70 18.66
C THR A 10 -6.46 -18.82 17.99
N GLY A 11 -6.35 -20.04 18.52
CA GLY A 11 -7.14 -21.15 17.98
C GLY A 11 -6.81 -22.49 18.62
N SER A 12 -7.29 -23.53 17.97
CA SER A 12 -7.03 -24.91 18.36
C SER A 12 -6.81 -25.79 17.14
N ALA A 13 -5.90 -26.75 17.27
CA ALA A 13 -5.71 -27.84 16.31
C ALA A 13 -6.07 -29.17 17.00
N ARG A 14 -6.78 -30.03 16.27
CA ARG A 14 -7.12 -31.37 16.72
C ARG A 14 -6.34 -32.39 15.89
N PHE A 15 -5.70 -33.32 16.57
CA PHE A 15 -4.92 -34.40 15.97
C PHE A 15 -5.56 -35.74 16.32
N SER A 16 -5.68 -36.61 15.33
CA SER A 16 -6.09 -38.01 15.46
C SER A 16 -5.42 -38.81 14.35
N LEU A 17 -5.13 -40.09 14.62
CA LEU A 17 -4.72 -41.00 13.55
C LEU A 17 -5.93 -41.28 12.63
N PRO A 18 -5.75 -41.32 11.30
CA PRO A 18 -6.81 -41.73 10.39
C PRO A 18 -7.35 -43.14 10.71
N GLU A 19 -8.64 -43.38 10.50
CA GLU A 19 -9.25 -44.70 10.74
C GLU A 19 -8.59 -45.81 9.90
N ASP A 20 -8.01 -45.46 8.75
CA ASP A 20 -7.31 -46.36 7.86
C ASP A 20 -5.78 -46.27 7.99
N PHE A 21 -5.26 -45.83 9.14
CA PHE A 21 -3.83 -45.71 9.43
C PHE A 21 -3.05 -47.00 9.11
N ASP A 22 -3.63 -48.18 9.36
CA ASP A 22 -3.02 -49.48 9.04
C ASP A 22 -2.65 -49.64 7.55
N ARG A 23 -3.29 -48.88 6.65
CA ARG A 23 -2.98 -48.87 5.21
C ARG A 23 -1.73 -48.08 4.86
N SER A 24 -1.18 -47.30 5.80
CA SER A 24 0.08 -46.58 5.62
C SER A 24 1.30 -47.52 5.55
N GLY A 25 1.15 -48.78 5.97
CA GLY A 25 2.24 -49.75 6.06
C GLY A 25 3.18 -49.51 7.24
N ILE A 26 2.79 -48.64 8.19
CA ILE A 26 3.52 -48.36 9.42
C ILE A 26 2.79 -49.01 10.59
N ASP A 27 3.48 -49.87 11.34
CA ASP A 27 2.95 -50.40 12.59
C ASP A 27 2.95 -49.28 13.65
N PRO A 28 1.82 -48.96 14.33
CA PRO A 28 1.80 -47.99 15.42
C PRO A 28 2.84 -48.26 16.52
N ALA A 29 3.28 -49.52 16.70
CA ALA A 29 4.33 -49.89 17.63
C ALA A 29 5.73 -49.40 17.21
N ASP A 30 5.94 -49.13 15.92
CA ASP A 30 7.19 -48.56 15.40
C ASP A 30 7.28 -47.03 15.61
N ILE A 31 6.19 -46.39 16.03
CA ILE A 31 6.14 -44.96 16.30
C ILE A 31 6.37 -44.69 17.80
N ASP A 32 7.40 -43.92 18.09
CA ASP A 32 7.66 -43.42 19.43
C ASP A 32 6.93 -42.10 19.69
N PHE A 33 5.68 -42.21 20.11
CA PHE A 33 4.82 -41.07 20.45
C PHE A 33 5.33 -40.26 21.65
N THR A 34 6.22 -40.82 22.49
CA THR A 34 6.73 -40.12 23.68
C THR A 34 7.77 -39.03 23.34
N ARG A 35 8.28 -39.03 22.11
CA ARG A 35 9.26 -38.07 21.60
C ARG A 35 8.68 -37.17 20.51
N ALA A 36 7.38 -36.88 20.57
CA ALA A 36 6.72 -36.02 19.62
C ALA A 36 7.12 -34.54 19.81
N GLU A 37 7.01 -33.78 18.72
CA GLU A 37 7.21 -32.33 18.71
C GLU A 37 5.98 -31.67 18.08
N ILE A 38 5.50 -30.59 18.68
CA ILE A 38 4.61 -29.64 18.01
C ILE A 38 5.46 -28.49 17.48
N ARG A 39 5.27 -28.12 16.22
CA ARG A 39 6.07 -27.09 15.53
C ARG A 39 5.15 -26.02 14.96
N PHE A 40 5.56 -24.77 15.14
CA PHE A 40 4.90 -23.60 14.55
C PHE A 40 5.88 -22.91 13.61
N GLY A 41 5.51 -22.81 12.34
CA GLY A 41 6.29 -22.12 11.32
C GLY A 41 5.95 -20.62 11.30
N LEU A 42 6.99 -19.78 11.26
CA LEU A 42 6.86 -18.35 10.95
C LEU A 42 7.96 -17.97 9.95
N SER A 43 7.60 -17.26 8.89
CA SER A 43 8.54 -16.81 7.85
C SER A 43 9.74 -16.05 8.42
N ASP A 44 9.54 -15.31 9.52
CA ASP A 44 10.60 -14.71 10.31
C ASP A 44 10.27 -14.74 11.81
N ALA A 45 10.95 -15.59 12.57
CA ALA A 45 10.75 -15.72 14.01
C ALA A 45 11.12 -14.46 14.80
N ARG A 46 11.87 -13.51 14.21
CA ARG A 46 12.16 -12.21 14.85
C ARG A 46 10.90 -11.36 15.02
N GLY A 47 9.85 -11.65 14.26
CA GLY A 47 8.55 -11.00 14.39
C GLY A 47 7.75 -11.48 15.61
N LEU A 48 8.11 -12.60 16.24
CA LEU A 48 7.44 -13.09 17.44
C LEU A 48 7.51 -12.03 18.56
N ALA A 49 6.37 -11.71 19.14
CA ALA A 49 6.24 -10.68 20.15
C ALA A 49 5.46 -11.21 21.36
N GLY A 50 5.77 -10.70 22.55
CA GLY A 50 5.01 -10.99 23.77
C GLY A 50 5.07 -12.45 24.25
N ASP A 51 4.11 -12.80 25.11
CA ASP A 51 4.01 -14.10 25.77
C ASP A 51 3.21 -15.08 24.90
N ASN A 52 3.89 -15.75 23.98
CA ASN A 52 3.32 -16.81 23.15
C ASN A 52 3.02 -18.05 24.01
N LYS A 53 1.86 -18.67 23.80
CA LYS A 53 1.43 -19.85 24.55
C LYS A 53 0.90 -20.95 23.63
N VAL A 54 1.27 -22.17 23.96
CA VAL A 54 0.71 -23.39 23.39
C VAL A 54 0.39 -24.33 24.54
N SER A 55 -0.77 -24.96 24.49
CA SER A 55 -1.20 -25.93 25.49
C SER A 55 -1.71 -27.19 24.83
N VAL A 56 -1.57 -28.32 25.52
CA VAL A 56 -2.15 -29.62 25.14
C VAL A 56 -3.09 -30.03 26.25
N ASP A 57 -4.36 -30.27 25.92
CA ASP A 57 -5.40 -30.68 26.88
C ASP A 57 -5.45 -29.80 28.15
N GLY A 58 -5.20 -28.50 27.97
CA GLY A 58 -5.21 -27.48 29.03
C GLY A 58 -3.91 -27.32 29.82
N GLN A 59 -2.86 -28.08 29.50
CA GLN A 59 -1.53 -27.94 30.10
C GLN A 59 -0.60 -27.13 29.20
N ASP A 60 -0.03 -26.04 29.73
CA ASP A 60 0.90 -25.19 28.99
C ASP A 60 2.22 -25.94 28.70
N LEU A 61 2.67 -25.83 27.45
CA LEU A 61 3.93 -26.38 26.98
C LEU A 61 5.09 -25.38 27.14
N VAL A 62 6.31 -25.90 27.28
CA VAL A 62 7.52 -25.08 27.33
C VAL A 62 8.06 -24.86 25.92
N LEU A 63 7.80 -23.67 25.36
CA LEU A 63 8.24 -23.31 24.02
C LEU A 63 9.77 -23.21 23.91
N GLN A 64 10.31 -23.69 22.79
CA GLN A 64 11.73 -23.68 22.43
C GLN A 64 11.91 -23.01 21.06
N PRO A 65 12.95 -22.17 20.86
CA PRO A 65 13.18 -21.49 19.58
C PRO A 65 13.68 -22.46 18.49
N GLY A 66 13.41 -22.12 17.23
CA GLY A 66 13.86 -22.90 16.07
C GLY A 66 12.93 -24.06 15.72
N LYS A 67 13.40 -24.97 14.87
CA LYS A 67 12.63 -26.13 14.35
C LYS A 67 11.21 -25.77 13.89
N GLY A 68 11.05 -24.62 13.23
CA GLY A 68 9.80 -24.30 12.53
C GLY A 68 9.53 -25.27 11.39
N LEU A 69 8.41 -25.05 10.70
CA LEU A 69 8.03 -25.85 9.54
C LEU A 69 8.91 -25.49 8.32
N GLY A 70 9.09 -26.42 7.38
CA GLY A 70 10.00 -26.17 6.25
C GLY A 70 9.41 -25.19 5.22
N GLU A 71 8.09 -25.03 5.18
CA GLU A 71 7.30 -23.92 4.59
C GLU A 71 7.92 -22.56 4.91
N THR A 72 8.45 -22.45 6.12
CA THR A 72 9.00 -21.23 6.72
C THR A 72 10.52 -21.28 6.82
N GLY A 73 11.19 -22.15 6.06
CA GLY A 73 12.64 -22.30 6.11
C GLY A 73 13.14 -22.78 7.49
N ASN A 74 12.32 -23.58 8.20
CA ASN A 74 12.50 -23.99 9.60
C ASN A 74 12.57 -22.83 10.61
N SER A 75 12.15 -21.62 10.22
CA SER A 75 12.00 -20.50 11.15
C SER A 75 10.70 -20.64 11.95
N GLY A 76 10.78 -20.38 13.26
CA GLY A 76 9.65 -20.50 14.17
C GLY A 76 10.06 -21.01 15.54
N PHE A 77 9.19 -21.80 16.15
CA PHE A 77 9.39 -22.40 17.47
C PHE A 77 8.72 -23.77 17.55
N PHE A 78 9.07 -24.53 18.58
CA PHE A 78 8.53 -25.86 18.81
C PHE A 78 8.39 -26.15 20.30
N SER A 79 7.71 -27.24 20.66
CA SER A 79 7.79 -27.84 21.98
C SER A 79 7.77 -29.36 21.87
N TRP A 80 8.44 -30.02 22.80
CA TRP A 80 8.27 -31.46 23.02
C TRP A 80 6.92 -31.73 23.69
N LEU A 81 6.34 -32.89 23.39
CA LEU A 81 5.13 -33.39 24.05
C LEU A 81 5.07 -34.92 23.97
N ASP A 82 4.30 -35.52 24.88
CA ASP A 82 3.95 -36.94 24.81
C ASP A 82 2.64 -37.10 24.03
N ALA A 83 2.73 -37.68 22.83
CA ALA A 83 1.60 -37.88 21.93
C ALA A 83 0.94 -39.26 22.07
N SER A 84 1.22 -40.01 23.14
CA SER A 84 0.75 -41.39 23.30
C SER A 84 -0.78 -41.52 23.29
N VAL A 85 -1.51 -40.45 23.64
CA VAL A 85 -2.97 -40.39 23.55
C VAL A 85 -3.50 -40.62 22.13
N LEU A 86 -2.71 -40.33 21.09
CA LEU A 86 -3.11 -40.51 19.69
C LEU A 86 -3.25 -41.97 19.26
N LYS A 87 -2.75 -42.93 20.05
CA LYS A 87 -2.89 -44.36 19.73
C LYS A 87 -4.35 -44.81 19.72
N ASP A 88 -5.14 -44.29 20.66
CA ASP A 88 -6.52 -44.72 20.90
C ASP A 88 -7.50 -43.53 21.01
N GLY A 89 -7.05 -42.30 20.72
CA GLY A 89 -7.81 -41.09 21.00
C GLY A 89 -7.39 -39.88 20.16
N GLU A 90 -7.80 -38.72 20.64
CA GLU A 90 -7.54 -37.43 20.01
C GLU A 90 -6.71 -36.56 20.94
N MET A 91 -5.91 -35.66 20.36
CA MET A 91 -5.18 -34.62 21.08
C MET A 91 -5.66 -33.25 20.63
N VAL A 92 -5.92 -32.35 21.58
CA VAL A 92 -6.26 -30.95 21.27
C VAL A 92 -5.14 -30.03 21.70
N VAL A 93 -4.58 -29.32 20.73
CA VAL A 93 -3.57 -28.28 20.93
C VAL A 93 -4.25 -26.92 20.88
N GLY A 94 -4.21 -26.14 21.95
CA GLY A 94 -4.61 -24.74 21.98
C GLY A 94 -3.41 -23.83 21.76
N PHE A 95 -3.60 -22.70 21.08
CA PHE A 95 -2.52 -21.73 20.85
C PHE A 95 -3.00 -20.27 20.90
N ASP A 96 -2.14 -19.40 21.41
CA ASP A 96 -2.22 -17.93 21.40
C ASP A 96 -0.83 -17.42 21.01
N VAL A 97 -0.69 -17.00 19.75
CA VAL A 97 0.59 -16.62 19.15
C VAL A 97 0.50 -15.21 18.61
N LYS A 98 1.41 -14.35 19.06
CA LYS A 98 1.49 -12.94 18.71
C LYS A 98 2.76 -12.68 17.94
N PHE A 99 2.60 -12.04 16.79
CA PHE A 99 3.73 -11.66 15.96
C PHE A 99 3.46 -10.37 15.21
N ARG A 100 4.53 -9.83 14.64
CA ARG A 100 4.52 -8.67 13.77
C ARG A 100 4.96 -9.07 12.39
N GLY A 101 4.40 -8.42 11.39
CA GLY A 101 4.79 -8.61 10.00
C GLY A 101 4.51 -7.38 9.18
N THR A 102 4.76 -7.50 7.89
CA THR A 102 4.59 -6.43 6.91
C THR A 102 3.93 -6.96 5.67
N GLU A 103 3.20 -6.10 4.96
CA GLU A 103 2.59 -6.31 3.64
C GLU A 103 1.53 -7.42 3.55
N SER A 104 1.81 -8.63 4.00
CA SER A 104 0.88 -9.75 3.88
C SER A 104 0.99 -10.75 5.02
N LEU A 105 -0.10 -11.48 5.22
CA LEU A 105 -0.20 -12.63 6.08
C LEU A 105 -0.61 -13.84 5.24
N THR A 106 0.23 -14.87 5.26
CA THR A 106 0.03 -16.11 4.48
C THR A 106 -0.11 -17.30 5.42
N MET A 107 -1.10 -18.15 5.15
CA MET A 107 -1.28 -19.45 5.78
C MET A 107 -1.08 -20.55 4.74
N ALA A 108 -0.31 -21.57 5.10
CA ALA A 108 -0.27 -22.85 4.39
C ALA A 108 -1.13 -23.87 5.16
N PRO A 109 -2.34 -24.22 4.68
CA PRO A 109 -3.19 -25.22 5.30
C PRO A 109 -2.63 -26.63 5.06
N ASP A 110 -2.62 -27.45 6.12
CA ASP A 110 -2.14 -28.84 6.08
C ASP A 110 -2.98 -29.75 7.02
N ALA A 111 -4.29 -29.51 7.06
CA ALA A 111 -5.21 -30.24 7.93
C ALA A 111 -6.37 -30.87 7.15
N GLY A 112 -6.99 -31.90 7.73
CA GLY A 112 -8.24 -32.50 7.25
C GLY A 112 -9.31 -31.45 6.92
N LYS A 113 -9.40 -30.45 7.79
CA LYS A 113 -10.21 -29.24 7.64
C LYS A 113 -9.47 -28.08 8.31
N THR A 114 -9.34 -26.97 7.60
CA THR A 114 -8.81 -25.71 8.11
C THR A 114 -9.91 -24.66 8.05
N GLU A 115 -10.19 -24.03 9.19
CA GLU A 115 -11.03 -22.85 9.28
C GLU A 115 -10.16 -21.69 9.74
N TRP A 116 -10.13 -20.61 8.96
CA TRP A 116 -9.31 -19.44 9.26
C TRP A 116 -10.12 -18.16 9.10
N ALA A 117 -10.27 -17.43 10.18
CA ALA A 117 -10.92 -16.13 10.19
C ALA A 117 -9.88 -15.02 10.42
N VAL A 118 -9.97 -13.96 9.63
CA VAL A 118 -9.13 -12.76 9.71
C VAL A 118 -10.04 -11.56 9.90
N ASP A 119 -9.78 -10.78 10.95
CA ASP A 119 -10.44 -9.50 11.23
C ASP A 119 -9.35 -8.43 11.33
N SER A 120 -9.50 -7.36 10.56
CA SER A 120 -8.52 -6.28 10.50
C SER A 120 -9.20 -4.93 10.36
N LYS A 121 -8.65 -3.91 11.03
CA LYS A 121 -9.07 -2.52 10.89
C LYS A 121 -8.53 -1.85 9.62
N TRP A 122 -7.68 -2.54 8.85
CA TRP A 122 -7.14 -2.00 7.61
C TRP A 122 -8.21 -2.07 6.51
N PRO A 123 -8.56 -0.99 5.80
CA PRO A 123 -9.69 -0.99 4.87
C PRO A 123 -9.37 -1.55 3.47
N HIS A 124 -8.10 -1.82 3.16
CA HIS A 124 -7.66 -2.17 1.81
C HIS A 124 -6.99 -3.55 1.74
N PRO A 125 -7.74 -4.66 1.92
CA PRO A 125 -7.21 -5.99 1.71
C PRO A 125 -7.09 -6.36 0.24
N SER A 126 -6.24 -7.33 -0.05
CA SER A 126 -6.31 -8.15 -1.26
C SER A 126 -6.13 -9.62 -0.90
N PHE A 127 -7.02 -10.44 -1.43
CA PHE A 127 -7.04 -11.88 -1.16
C PHE A 127 -6.49 -12.62 -2.38
N THR A 128 -5.44 -13.40 -2.17
CA THR A 128 -4.77 -14.19 -3.20
C THR A 128 -4.43 -15.59 -2.68
N GLY A 129 -4.03 -16.50 -3.57
CA GLY A 129 -3.70 -17.88 -3.23
C GLY A 129 -4.60 -18.90 -3.93
N GLY A 130 -4.54 -20.14 -3.48
CA GLY A 130 -5.32 -21.26 -4.05
C GLY A 130 -6.82 -21.21 -3.69
N PHE A 131 -7.15 -20.57 -2.56
CA PHE A 131 -8.53 -20.43 -2.09
C PHE A 131 -8.86 -18.97 -1.81
N LEU A 132 -10.08 -18.56 -2.14
CA LEU A 132 -10.59 -17.23 -1.84
C LEU A 132 -11.55 -17.28 -0.64
N PRO A 133 -11.53 -16.26 0.24
CA PRO A 133 -12.39 -16.22 1.41
C PRO A 133 -13.78 -15.68 1.08
N ALA A 134 -14.77 -16.06 1.90
CA ALA A 134 -15.94 -15.20 2.10
C ALA A 134 -15.46 -13.93 2.82
N ASN A 135 -15.81 -12.75 2.31
CA ASN A 135 -15.25 -11.50 2.84
C ASN A 135 -16.27 -10.35 2.88
N GLU A 136 -16.03 -9.46 3.83
CA GLU A 136 -16.71 -8.17 3.98
C GLU A 136 -15.62 -7.09 4.07
N VAL A 137 -15.69 -6.06 3.23
CA VAL A 137 -14.71 -4.96 3.19
C VAL A 137 -15.44 -3.63 3.30
N SER A 138 -14.92 -2.73 4.15
CA SER A 138 -15.47 -1.41 4.41
C SER A 138 -14.36 -0.40 4.73
N ASP A 139 -14.70 0.87 4.84
CA ASP A 139 -13.75 1.93 5.22
C ASP A 139 -13.23 1.76 6.67
N ASP A 140 -13.92 0.98 7.51
CA ASP A 140 -13.53 0.68 8.90
C ASP A 140 -12.64 -0.57 9.03
N GLY A 141 -12.46 -1.34 7.95
CA GLY A 141 -11.71 -2.60 7.97
C GLY A 141 -12.29 -3.71 7.10
N PHE A 142 -11.78 -4.93 7.27
CA PHE A 142 -12.28 -6.12 6.61
C PHE A 142 -12.39 -7.34 7.53
N LYS A 143 -13.26 -8.26 7.11
CA LYS A 143 -13.33 -9.63 7.61
C LYS A 143 -13.16 -10.60 6.45
N ALA A 144 -12.44 -11.68 6.69
CA ALA A 144 -12.25 -12.76 5.73
C ALA A 144 -12.34 -14.12 6.43
N GLU A 145 -13.08 -15.05 5.84
CA GLU A 145 -13.28 -16.39 6.36
C GLU A 145 -12.93 -17.42 5.28
N TYR A 146 -12.00 -18.31 5.61
CA TYR A 146 -11.55 -19.42 4.78
C TYR A 146 -12.02 -20.74 5.41
N ILE A 147 -12.60 -21.61 4.57
CA ILE A 147 -12.90 -23.00 4.92
C ILE A 147 -12.26 -23.87 3.84
N ILE A 148 -11.21 -24.60 4.22
CA ILE A 148 -10.38 -25.39 3.31
C ILE A 148 -10.40 -26.84 3.79
N THR A 149 -10.70 -27.78 2.90
CA THR A 149 -10.74 -29.22 3.22
C THR A 149 -9.56 -29.93 2.58
N ASN A 150 -9.10 -31.02 3.19
CA ASN A 150 -8.00 -31.81 2.63
C ASN A 150 -8.29 -32.35 1.22
N LEU A 151 -9.56 -32.64 0.91
CA LEU A 151 -9.96 -33.05 -0.44
C LEU A 151 -9.66 -31.95 -1.48
N ALA A 152 -9.81 -30.68 -1.09
CA ALA A 152 -9.50 -29.55 -1.95
C ALA A 152 -7.98 -29.32 -2.08
N LEU A 153 -7.21 -29.63 -1.03
CA LEU A 153 -5.74 -29.56 -1.05
C LEU A 153 -5.08 -30.65 -1.91
N GLY A 154 -5.76 -31.79 -2.10
CA GLY A 154 -5.25 -32.90 -2.90
C GLY A 154 -4.02 -33.59 -2.30
N THR A 155 -3.80 -33.43 -0.99
CA THR A 155 -2.65 -33.96 -0.25
C THR A 155 -3.05 -35.10 0.69
N SER A 156 -2.11 -36.00 0.97
CA SER A 156 -2.27 -36.99 2.03
C SER A 156 -1.92 -36.35 3.38
N LEU A 157 -2.73 -36.60 4.41
CA LEU A 157 -2.43 -36.15 5.79
C LEU A 157 -1.25 -36.90 6.42
N ILE A 158 -0.89 -38.06 5.86
CA ILE A 158 0.28 -38.83 6.26
C ILE A 158 1.26 -38.81 5.10
N SER A 159 2.48 -38.31 5.35
CA SER A 159 3.63 -38.51 4.47
C SER A 159 4.52 -39.58 5.07
N THR A 160 4.85 -40.60 4.27
CA THR A 160 5.80 -41.66 4.63
C THR A 160 7.18 -41.46 3.99
N ASP A 161 7.38 -40.31 3.33
CA ASP A 161 8.65 -39.99 2.67
C ASP A 161 9.75 -39.75 3.70
N SER A 162 10.72 -40.68 3.73
CA SER A 162 11.87 -40.60 4.64
C SER A 162 12.68 -39.32 4.40
N GLY A 163 12.77 -38.44 5.40
CA GLY A 163 13.69 -37.30 5.38
C GLY A 163 13.17 -36.02 4.72
N GLN A 164 11.89 -35.92 4.40
CA GLN A 164 11.31 -34.61 4.10
C GLN A 164 11.19 -33.83 5.41
N GLN A 165 12.14 -32.91 5.67
CA GLN A 165 11.70 -31.56 6.08
C GLN A 165 10.48 -31.27 5.21
N ILE A 166 9.31 -30.98 5.78
CA ILE A 166 8.14 -30.57 5.01
C ILE A 166 8.61 -29.42 4.11
N GLN A 167 8.94 -29.74 2.86
CA GLN A 167 9.43 -28.81 1.86
C GLN A 167 8.30 -28.75 0.86
N PRO A 168 7.25 -27.96 1.13
CA PRO A 168 6.30 -27.65 0.08
C PRO A 168 7.14 -26.98 -1.00
N GLN A 169 7.22 -27.60 -2.17
CA GLN A 169 8.25 -27.30 -3.17
C GLN A 169 8.60 -25.81 -3.22
N THR A 170 9.69 -25.41 -2.56
CA THR A 170 10.28 -24.10 -2.69
C THR A 170 11.02 -24.08 -4.02
N LYS A 171 10.28 -24.09 -5.13
CA LYS A 171 10.80 -23.38 -6.29
C LYS A 171 10.90 -21.94 -5.84
N ASN A 172 12.11 -21.36 -5.93
CA ASN A 172 12.37 -19.94 -5.75
C ASN A 172 11.29 -19.11 -6.47
N ARG A 173 10.18 -18.81 -5.79
CA ARG A 173 9.14 -17.93 -6.26
C ARG A 173 9.64 -16.54 -5.89
N GLY A 174 10.49 -16.00 -6.74
CA GLY A 174 10.66 -14.56 -6.79
C GLY A 174 9.27 -13.93 -6.85
N PHE A 175 9.10 -12.82 -6.14
CA PHE A 175 7.88 -12.03 -5.90
C PHE A 175 7.15 -11.53 -7.19
N ASN A 176 7.45 -12.12 -8.35
CA ASN A 176 7.18 -11.59 -9.69
C ASN A 176 6.59 -12.61 -10.68
N SER A 177 6.09 -13.76 -10.22
CA SER A 177 5.41 -14.72 -11.12
C SER A 177 3.91 -14.46 -11.14
N TYR A 178 3.47 -13.67 -12.12
CA TYR A 178 2.06 -13.40 -12.45
C TYR A 178 1.31 -14.64 -13.02
N TYR A 179 1.96 -15.80 -13.09
CA TYR A 179 1.38 -17.05 -13.55
C TYR A 179 1.61 -18.15 -12.50
N VAL A 180 0.53 -18.71 -11.98
CA VAL A 180 0.52 -19.93 -11.18
C VAL A 180 0.06 -21.06 -12.10
N GLU A 181 0.93 -22.03 -12.38
CA GLU A 181 0.52 -23.29 -13.00
C GLU A 181 -0.43 -24.03 -12.04
N PRO A 182 -1.62 -24.46 -12.49
CA PRO A 182 -2.52 -25.28 -11.66
C PRO A 182 -1.83 -26.59 -11.30
N GLY A 183 -1.78 -26.94 -10.01
CA GLY A 183 -1.37 -28.28 -9.54
C GLY A 183 0.11 -28.49 -9.16
N SER A 184 0.87 -27.44 -8.80
CA SER A 184 2.22 -27.64 -8.24
C SER A 184 2.54 -26.76 -7.02
N GLY A 185 2.43 -27.36 -5.83
CA GLY A 185 2.85 -26.82 -4.52
C GLY A 185 1.70 -26.70 -3.51
N ALA A 186 2.03 -26.69 -2.21
CA ALA A 186 1.05 -26.50 -1.15
C ALA A 186 0.24 -25.21 -1.41
N GLU A 187 -1.07 -25.37 -1.52
CA GLU A 187 -1.98 -24.28 -1.82
C GLU A 187 -2.10 -23.38 -0.60
N SER A 188 -1.36 -22.27 -0.61
CA SER A 188 -1.45 -21.25 0.45
C SER A 188 -2.57 -20.26 0.18
N VAL A 189 -3.03 -19.61 1.24
CA VAL A 189 -3.95 -18.48 1.21
C VAL A 189 -3.25 -17.25 1.78
N THR A 190 -3.42 -16.11 1.12
CA THR A 190 -2.70 -14.88 1.46
C THR A 190 -3.67 -13.71 1.55
N VAL A 191 -3.54 -12.96 2.65
CA VAL A 191 -4.20 -11.67 2.86
C VAL A 191 -3.13 -10.59 2.78
N SER A 192 -3.17 -9.77 1.74
CA SER A 192 -2.25 -8.64 1.55
C SER A 192 -2.92 -7.34 2.01
N LEU A 193 -2.17 -6.49 2.69
CA LEU A 193 -2.56 -5.16 3.12
C LEU A 193 -1.98 -4.14 2.14
N ILE A 194 -2.80 -3.67 1.22
CA ILE A 194 -2.36 -2.77 0.16
C ILE A 194 -2.45 -1.33 0.67
N GLN A 195 -1.40 -0.54 0.47
CA GLN A 195 -1.49 0.91 0.59
C GLN A 195 -2.17 1.49 -0.65
N PRO A 196 -3.20 2.33 -0.49
CA PRO A 196 -3.75 3.09 -1.61
C PRO A 196 -2.65 3.95 -2.21
N VAL A 197 -2.11 3.53 -3.35
CA VAL A 197 -1.06 4.25 -4.07
C VAL A 197 -1.59 5.60 -4.58
N ASP A 198 -2.92 5.74 -4.66
CA ASP A 198 -3.62 6.89 -5.22
C ASP A 198 -3.21 8.25 -4.65
N LEU A 199 -2.94 8.37 -3.34
CA LEU A 199 -2.63 9.66 -2.75
C LEU A 199 -1.24 10.17 -3.16
N TYR A 200 -0.23 9.31 -3.04
CA TYR A 200 1.14 9.63 -3.45
C TYR A 200 1.24 9.74 -4.98
N ASP A 201 0.48 8.94 -5.74
CA ASP A 201 0.42 9.06 -7.19
C ASP A 201 -0.24 10.38 -7.62
N GLN A 202 -1.30 10.83 -6.95
CA GLN A 202 -1.93 12.12 -7.22
C GLN A 202 -0.97 13.29 -6.89
N VAL A 203 -0.23 13.24 -5.78
CA VAL A 203 0.79 14.26 -5.44
C VAL A 203 1.99 14.21 -6.40
N SER A 204 2.43 13.01 -6.80
CA SER A 204 3.49 12.80 -7.79
C SER A 204 3.09 13.36 -9.15
N ARG A 205 1.85 13.10 -9.60
CA ARG A 205 1.25 13.71 -10.80
C ARG A 205 1.18 15.24 -10.67
N ALA A 206 0.72 15.77 -9.53
CA ALA A 206 0.67 17.21 -9.28
C ALA A 206 2.06 17.86 -9.42
N THR A 207 3.08 17.25 -8.82
CA THR A 207 4.46 17.73 -8.88
C THR A 207 5.04 17.66 -10.29
N LYS A 208 4.77 16.57 -11.03
CA LYS A 208 5.14 16.44 -12.45
C LYS A 208 4.50 17.53 -13.31
N TYR A 209 3.26 17.94 -13.02
CA TYR A 209 2.60 19.08 -13.66
C TYR A 209 2.99 20.44 -13.03
N GLY A 210 3.87 20.48 -12.04
CA GLY A 210 4.28 21.70 -11.36
C GLY A 210 5.00 22.71 -12.25
N PHE A 211 5.66 22.26 -13.32
CA PHE A 211 6.21 23.19 -14.32
C PHE A 211 5.11 24.00 -15.03
N LEU A 212 3.91 23.44 -15.19
CA LEU A 212 2.76 24.12 -15.79
C LEU A 212 2.23 25.20 -14.86
N PHE A 213 2.17 24.92 -13.55
CA PHE A 213 1.85 25.89 -12.50
C PHE A 213 2.76 27.11 -12.57
N ILE A 214 4.07 26.85 -12.58
CA ILE A 214 5.09 27.89 -12.56
C ILE A 214 5.09 28.65 -13.89
N GLY A 215 5.07 27.93 -15.01
CA GLY A 215 5.09 28.49 -16.36
C GLY A 215 3.92 29.42 -16.64
N PHE A 216 2.67 28.97 -16.41
CA PHE A 216 1.49 29.80 -16.66
C PHE A 216 1.35 30.97 -15.70
N THR A 217 1.71 30.78 -14.43
CA THR A 217 1.71 31.90 -13.48
C THR A 217 2.69 32.97 -13.93
N PHE A 218 3.92 32.61 -14.32
CA PHE A 218 4.87 33.58 -14.84
C PHE A 218 4.44 34.23 -16.15
N VAL A 219 3.84 33.49 -17.07
CA VAL A 219 3.25 34.06 -18.29
C VAL A 219 2.17 35.08 -17.96
N ALA A 220 1.29 34.79 -16.99
CA ALA A 220 0.25 35.73 -16.57
C ALA A 220 0.84 37.01 -15.98
N PHE A 221 1.83 36.90 -15.09
CA PHE A 221 2.55 38.05 -14.54
C PHE A 221 3.33 38.82 -15.61
N LEU A 222 3.93 38.13 -16.60
CA LEU A 222 4.65 38.75 -17.72
C LEU A 222 3.72 39.57 -18.62
N LEU A 223 2.56 39.01 -19.00
CA LEU A 223 1.56 39.73 -19.77
C LEU A 223 1.05 40.95 -18.99
N PHE A 224 0.94 40.84 -17.67
CA PHE A 224 0.53 41.95 -16.81
C PHE A 224 1.58 43.06 -16.71
N ASP A 225 2.86 42.73 -16.61
CA ASP A 225 3.98 43.69 -16.65
C ASP A 225 3.99 44.43 -18.01
N LEU A 226 3.87 43.67 -19.10
CA LEU A 226 3.99 44.16 -20.47
C LEU A 226 2.81 45.05 -20.91
N ILE A 227 1.59 44.73 -20.46
CA ILE A 227 0.36 45.48 -20.80
C ILE A 227 0.07 46.56 -19.76
N GLY A 228 0.35 46.28 -18.48
CA GLY A 228 0.02 47.15 -17.35
C GLY A 228 1.02 48.27 -17.10
N GLY A 229 2.23 48.20 -17.68
CA GLY A 229 3.27 49.23 -17.57
C GLY A 229 3.87 49.35 -16.17
N VAL A 230 3.69 48.34 -15.30
CA VAL A 230 4.18 48.30 -13.93
C VAL A 230 5.38 47.37 -13.86
N ARG A 231 6.58 47.94 -13.68
CA ARG A 231 7.83 47.17 -13.58
C ARG A 231 7.84 46.32 -12.31
N ILE A 232 7.63 45.03 -12.46
CA ILE A 232 7.76 44.04 -11.37
C ILE A 232 9.25 43.75 -11.16
N SER A 233 9.72 43.76 -9.91
CA SER A 233 11.12 43.48 -9.58
C SER A 233 11.41 41.97 -9.65
N SER A 234 12.66 41.59 -9.95
CA SER A 234 13.06 40.17 -9.99
C SER A 234 12.81 39.43 -8.68
N VAL A 235 12.91 40.13 -7.54
CA VAL A 235 12.61 39.58 -6.20
C VAL A 235 11.13 39.20 -6.08
N GLN A 236 10.23 39.98 -6.67
CA GLN A 236 8.78 39.68 -6.64
C GLN A 236 8.47 38.40 -7.41
N TYR A 237 9.13 38.17 -8.55
CA TYR A 237 9.00 36.90 -9.28
C TYR A 237 9.50 35.70 -8.48
N ILE A 238 10.62 35.84 -7.77
CA ILE A 238 11.15 34.78 -6.90
C ILE A 238 10.17 34.46 -5.78
N LEU A 239 9.61 35.47 -5.11
CA LEU A 239 8.65 35.27 -4.03
C LEU A 239 7.36 34.59 -4.49
N VAL A 240 6.85 34.94 -5.68
CA VAL A 240 5.71 34.23 -6.30
C VAL A 240 6.09 32.78 -6.61
N GLY A 241 7.27 32.54 -7.18
CA GLY A 241 7.78 31.19 -7.43
C GLY A 241 7.86 30.34 -6.16
N VAL A 242 8.36 30.91 -5.06
CA VAL A 242 8.41 30.25 -3.75
C VAL A 242 7.00 29.92 -3.24
N ALA A 243 6.03 30.83 -3.40
CA ALA A 243 4.64 30.55 -3.04
C ALA A 243 4.04 29.38 -3.85
N LEU A 244 4.37 29.27 -5.14
CA LEU A 244 3.96 28.14 -5.98
C LEU A 244 4.62 26.83 -5.57
N VAL A 245 5.87 26.85 -5.11
CA VAL A 245 6.54 25.65 -4.56
C VAL A 245 5.90 25.24 -3.23
N LEU A 246 5.58 26.21 -2.38
CA LEU A 246 4.90 25.96 -1.09
C LEU A 246 3.57 25.23 -1.27
N PHE A 247 2.83 25.50 -2.35
CA PHE A 247 1.61 24.75 -2.66
C PHE A 247 1.83 23.23 -2.65
N PHE A 248 2.90 22.72 -3.29
CA PHE A 248 3.16 21.27 -3.34
C PHE A 248 3.52 20.69 -1.97
N ILE A 249 4.24 21.46 -1.16
CA ILE A 249 4.59 21.07 0.21
C ILE A 249 3.33 21.01 1.09
N LEU A 250 2.46 22.02 1.01
CA LEU A 250 1.20 22.04 1.73
C LEU A 250 0.26 20.91 1.26
N LEU A 251 0.20 20.67 -0.06
CA LEU A 251 -0.63 19.61 -0.64
C LEU A 251 -0.23 18.24 -0.09
N LEU A 252 1.06 17.92 -0.09
CA LEU A 252 1.57 16.66 0.44
C LEU A 252 1.25 16.53 1.94
N ALA A 253 1.65 17.51 2.73
CA ALA A 253 1.49 17.49 4.19
C ALA A 253 0.02 17.38 4.62
N PHE A 254 -0.89 18.08 3.94
CA PHE A 254 -2.32 17.99 4.26
C PHE A 254 -2.97 16.73 3.68
N SER A 255 -2.50 16.22 2.54
CA SER A 255 -3.07 15.01 1.95
C SER A 255 -2.93 13.80 2.87
N GLU A 256 -1.84 13.72 3.65
CA GLU A 256 -1.61 12.67 4.64
C GLU A 256 -2.63 12.68 5.79
N ILE A 257 -3.20 13.84 6.11
CA ILE A 257 -4.04 14.01 7.31
C ILE A 257 -5.52 14.01 6.96
N ILE A 258 -5.91 14.72 5.89
CA ILE A 258 -7.32 15.01 5.55
C ILE A 258 -7.73 14.51 4.16
N GLY A 259 -6.86 13.74 3.49
CA GLY A 259 -7.09 13.23 2.14
C GLY A 259 -6.85 14.26 1.03
N PHE A 260 -6.63 13.77 -0.20
CA PHE A 260 -6.15 14.59 -1.31
C PHE A 260 -7.09 15.73 -1.71
N ALA A 261 -8.41 15.47 -1.83
CA ALA A 261 -9.36 16.47 -2.32
C ALA A 261 -9.45 17.70 -1.39
N PHE A 262 -9.59 17.47 -0.07
CA PHE A 262 -9.62 18.55 0.90
C PHE A 262 -8.27 19.26 1.02
N ALA A 263 -7.17 18.50 1.02
CA ALA A 263 -5.82 19.06 1.00
C ALA A 263 -5.59 19.98 -0.20
N TYR A 264 -6.07 19.59 -1.39
CA TYR A 264 -5.98 20.39 -2.61
C TYR A 264 -6.73 21.70 -2.48
N ILE A 265 -7.98 21.67 -1.99
CA ILE A 265 -8.79 22.87 -1.81
C ILE A 265 -8.12 23.82 -0.81
N VAL A 266 -7.65 23.32 0.33
CA VAL A 266 -7.02 24.15 1.37
C VAL A 266 -5.69 24.73 0.88
N ALA A 267 -4.82 23.91 0.29
CA ALA A 267 -3.51 24.35 -0.20
C ALA A 267 -3.64 25.34 -1.37
N SER A 268 -4.56 25.09 -2.31
CA SER A 268 -4.82 26.00 -3.42
C SER A 268 -5.42 27.32 -2.95
N ALA A 269 -6.41 27.31 -2.05
CA ALA A 269 -7.00 28.53 -1.49
C ALA A 269 -5.97 29.36 -0.73
N ALA A 270 -5.12 28.72 0.09
CA ALA A 270 -4.03 29.39 0.79
C ALA A 270 -3.02 30.04 -0.17
N THR A 271 -2.62 29.32 -1.22
CA THR A 271 -1.64 29.81 -2.20
C THR A 271 -2.21 30.93 -3.07
N ILE A 272 -3.42 30.74 -3.60
CA ILE A 272 -4.13 31.77 -4.39
C ILE A 272 -4.34 33.02 -3.53
N GLY A 273 -4.78 32.86 -2.29
CA GLY A 273 -4.97 33.96 -1.34
C GLY A 273 -3.66 34.73 -1.09
N LEU A 274 -2.57 34.01 -0.81
CA LEU A 274 -1.25 34.59 -0.58
C LEU A 274 -0.75 35.38 -1.80
N VAL A 275 -0.79 34.78 -2.99
CA VAL A 275 -0.32 35.43 -4.23
C VAL A 275 -1.22 36.60 -4.62
N THR A 276 -2.54 36.48 -4.44
CA THR A 276 -3.50 37.56 -4.75
C THR A 276 -3.33 38.74 -3.80
N ALA A 277 -3.18 38.50 -2.49
CA ALA A 277 -2.94 39.54 -1.51
C ALA A 277 -1.60 40.25 -1.76
N TYR A 278 -0.56 39.49 -2.09
CA TYR A 278 0.75 40.04 -2.48
C TYR A 278 0.67 40.86 -3.77
N ALA A 279 -0.06 40.40 -4.78
CA ALA A 279 -0.30 41.18 -5.99
C ALA A 279 -1.05 42.49 -5.67
N GLY A 280 -2.03 42.46 -4.76
CA GLY A 280 -2.76 43.65 -4.30
C GLY A 280 -1.87 44.73 -3.71
N SER A 281 -0.89 44.34 -2.88
CA SER A 281 0.07 45.27 -2.29
C SER A 281 1.07 45.80 -3.32
N VAL A 282 1.60 44.94 -4.19
CA VAL A 282 2.60 45.32 -5.20
C VAL A 282 2.03 46.20 -6.31
N LEU A 283 0.82 45.91 -6.79
CA LEU A 283 0.17 46.64 -7.89
C LEU A 283 -0.64 47.85 -7.41
N SER A 284 -0.72 48.09 -6.09
CA SER A 284 -1.51 49.15 -5.46
C SER A 284 -2.98 49.19 -5.92
N SER A 285 -3.53 48.05 -6.38
CA SER A 285 -4.86 47.98 -6.97
C SER A 285 -5.49 46.60 -6.78
N TRP A 286 -6.51 46.55 -5.93
CA TRP A 286 -7.30 45.33 -5.69
C TRP A 286 -8.02 44.82 -6.93
N ARG A 287 -8.45 45.69 -7.85
CA ARG A 287 -9.04 45.26 -9.13
C ARG A 287 -8.07 44.44 -9.97
N ARG A 288 -6.80 44.88 -10.03
CA ARG A 288 -5.74 44.18 -10.78
C ARG A 288 -5.37 42.86 -10.11
N ALA A 289 -5.28 42.87 -8.78
CA ALA A 289 -5.03 41.67 -7.99
C ALA A 289 -6.14 40.61 -8.14
N SER A 290 -7.41 41.00 -8.11
CA SER A 290 -8.53 40.07 -8.30
C SER A 290 -8.51 39.39 -9.67
N ILE A 291 -8.02 40.05 -10.73
CA ILE A 291 -7.84 39.43 -12.05
C ILE A 291 -6.77 38.33 -11.97
N ILE A 292 -5.65 38.59 -11.30
CA ILE A 292 -4.58 37.60 -11.09
C ILE A 292 -5.10 36.42 -10.25
N GLY A 293 -5.81 36.71 -9.17
CA GLY A 293 -6.42 35.69 -8.32
C GLY A 293 -7.45 34.83 -9.06
N GLY A 294 -8.27 35.43 -9.92
CA GLY A 294 -9.22 34.71 -10.78
C GLY A 294 -8.52 33.82 -11.82
N LEU A 295 -7.44 34.32 -12.43
CA LEU A 295 -6.64 33.54 -13.37
C LEU A 295 -5.97 32.35 -12.66
N LEU A 296 -5.41 32.57 -11.47
CA LEU A 296 -4.86 31.50 -10.64
C LEU A 296 -5.94 30.50 -10.24
N ALA A 297 -7.11 30.95 -9.77
CA ALA A 297 -8.21 30.04 -9.43
C ALA A 297 -8.65 29.17 -10.62
N ALA A 298 -8.75 29.75 -11.82
CA ALA A 298 -9.04 29.00 -13.03
C ALA A 298 -7.95 27.97 -13.35
N LEU A 299 -6.67 28.37 -13.23
CA LEU A 299 -5.53 27.48 -13.43
C LEU A 299 -5.55 26.30 -12.45
N TYR A 300 -5.69 26.57 -11.15
CA TYR A 300 -5.79 25.55 -10.10
C TYR A 300 -7.03 24.65 -10.31
N GLY A 301 -8.17 25.19 -10.76
CA GLY A 301 -9.37 24.40 -11.05
C GLY A 301 -9.17 23.44 -12.23
N VAL A 302 -8.57 23.91 -13.32
CA VAL A 302 -8.23 23.07 -14.47
C VAL A 302 -7.25 21.96 -14.09
N ILE A 303 -6.28 22.25 -13.23
CA ILE A 303 -5.31 21.24 -12.79
C ILE A 303 -5.95 20.21 -11.86
N TYR A 304 -6.92 20.59 -11.03
CA TYR A 304 -7.69 19.61 -10.27
C TYR A 304 -8.35 18.58 -11.19
N ILE A 305 -8.93 19.03 -12.30
CA ILE A 305 -9.52 18.15 -13.32
C ILE A 305 -8.46 17.23 -13.94
N LEU A 306 -7.25 17.75 -14.23
CA LEU A 306 -6.14 16.94 -14.73
C LEU A 306 -5.70 15.85 -13.76
N LEU A 307 -5.71 16.14 -12.46
CA LEU A 307 -5.28 15.21 -11.43
C LEU A 307 -6.33 14.14 -11.13
N SER A 308 -7.61 14.48 -11.32
CA SER A 308 -8.73 13.56 -11.17
C SER A 308 -8.92 12.61 -12.35
N LEU A 309 -8.32 12.88 -13.51
CA LEU A 309 -8.50 12.09 -14.74
C LEU A 309 -7.22 11.32 -15.09
N GLU A 310 -7.15 10.07 -14.65
CA GLU A 310 -5.98 9.20 -14.86
C GLU A 310 -5.70 8.93 -16.35
N ALA A 311 -6.76 8.63 -17.14
CA ALA A 311 -6.64 8.23 -18.54
C ALA A 311 -6.49 9.38 -19.56
N TYR A 312 -6.71 10.63 -19.18
CA TYR A 312 -6.77 11.78 -20.12
C TYR A 312 -5.76 12.89 -19.85
N SER A 313 -4.85 12.68 -18.89
CA SER A 313 -3.94 13.71 -18.41
C SER A 313 -3.02 14.28 -19.51
N LEU A 314 -2.50 13.44 -20.41
CA LEU A 314 -1.67 13.89 -21.54
C LEU A 314 -2.46 14.72 -22.56
N LEU A 315 -3.69 14.31 -22.88
CA LEU A 315 -4.55 14.99 -23.84
C LEU A 315 -4.93 16.39 -23.34
N ILE A 316 -5.44 16.46 -22.12
CA ILE A 316 -5.87 17.74 -21.54
C ILE A 316 -4.66 18.64 -21.29
N GLY A 317 -3.53 18.09 -20.81
CA GLY A 317 -2.30 18.85 -20.60
C GLY A 317 -1.76 19.49 -21.88
N SER A 318 -1.74 18.75 -22.99
CA SER A 318 -1.29 19.27 -24.29
C SER A 318 -2.23 20.35 -24.85
N LEU A 319 -3.54 20.18 -24.73
CA LEU A 319 -4.54 21.19 -25.12
C LEU A 319 -4.39 22.49 -24.32
N LEU A 320 -4.07 22.41 -23.04
CA LEU A 320 -3.89 23.60 -22.19
C LEU A 320 -2.62 24.37 -22.56
N ILE A 321 -1.50 23.68 -22.77
CA ILE A 321 -0.27 24.29 -23.27
C ILE A 321 -0.51 24.97 -24.61
N PHE A 322 -1.24 24.31 -25.51
CA PHE A 322 -1.61 24.88 -26.80
C PHE A 322 -2.48 26.14 -26.66
N ALA A 323 -3.56 26.08 -25.87
CA ALA A 323 -4.49 27.19 -25.67
C ALA A 323 -3.79 28.40 -25.03
N ALA A 324 -2.92 28.16 -24.06
CA ALA A 324 -2.16 29.23 -23.41
C ALA A 324 -1.12 29.86 -24.35
N LEU A 325 -0.39 29.05 -25.14
CA LEU A 325 0.51 29.58 -26.16
C LEU A 325 -0.27 30.43 -27.19
N ALA A 326 -1.41 29.94 -27.67
CA ALA A 326 -2.28 30.68 -28.57
C ALA A 326 -2.77 32.00 -27.96
N GLY A 327 -3.15 31.97 -26.67
CA GLY A 327 -3.54 33.17 -25.91
C GLY A 327 -2.40 34.19 -25.81
N VAL A 328 -1.19 33.75 -25.45
CA VAL A 328 0.01 34.61 -25.43
C VAL A 328 0.24 35.23 -26.79
N MET A 329 0.30 34.42 -27.86
CA MET A 329 0.53 34.91 -29.22
C MET A 329 -0.52 35.94 -29.66
N PHE A 330 -1.79 35.72 -29.31
CA PHE A 330 -2.88 36.63 -29.65
C PHE A 330 -2.77 37.97 -28.90
N VAL A 331 -2.45 37.93 -27.61
CA VAL A 331 -2.31 39.13 -26.77
C VAL A 331 -1.06 39.93 -27.17
N THR A 332 0.05 39.25 -27.47
CA THR A 332 1.30 39.91 -27.83
C THR A 332 1.35 40.43 -29.28
N ARG A 333 0.37 40.08 -30.12
CA ARG A 333 0.27 40.52 -31.53
C ARG A 333 0.28 42.05 -31.69
N ARG A 334 -0.24 42.79 -30.72
CA ARG A 334 -0.37 44.26 -30.80
C ARG A 334 0.76 45.01 -30.11
N LEU A 335 1.80 44.32 -29.65
CA LEU A 335 2.95 44.94 -29.00
C LEU A 335 4.02 45.24 -30.06
N ASP A 336 4.48 46.49 -30.13
CA ASP A 336 5.57 46.91 -31.01
C ASP A 336 6.93 46.46 -30.44
N TRP A 337 7.34 45.26 -30.83
CA TRP A 337 8.65 44.68 -30.47
C TRP A 337 9.85 45.49 -31.03
N SER A 338 9.64 46.30 -32.08
CA SER A 338 10.68 47.06 -32.76
C SER A 338 11.07 48.37 -32.05
N GLY A 339 10.20 48.96 -31.22
CA GLY A 339 10.46 50.22 -30.53
C GLY A 339 11.27 50.09 -29.23
N SER A 340 11.20 48.94 -28.57
CA SER A 340 11.89 48.68 -27.29
C SER A 340 13.38 48.39 -27.45
N LEU A 341 13.80 47.81 -28.59
CA LEU A 341 15.20 47.52 -28.91
C LEU A 341 16.01 48.75 -29.37
N GLN A 342 15.34 49.78 -29.88
CA GLN A 342 16.00 51.00 -30.37
C GLN A 342 16.36 51.98 -29.25
N ARG A 343 15.65 51.94 -28.11
CA ARG A 343 15.88 52.85 -26.97
C ARG A 343 17.11 52.50 -26.12
N SER A 344 17.69 51.31 -26.32
CA SER A 344 18.90 50.85 -25.63
C SER A 344 20.21 51.31 -26.31
N LYS A 345 20.14 51.78 -27.56
CA LYS A 345 21.33 52.28 -28.30
C LYS A 345 21.52 53.80 -28.27
N SER A 346 20.67 54.55 -27.56
CA SER A 346 20.75 56.03 -27.49
C SER A 346 20.44 56.57 -26.10
N GLY A 347 21.07 56.01 -25.07
CA GLY A 347 21.01 56.49 -23.69
C GLY A 347 22.37 56.40 -23.04
#